data_AF-A0A7R9YL45-F1
#
_entry.id   AF-A0A7R9YL45-F1
#
_cell.length_a   1.000
_cell.length_b   1.000
_cell.length_c   1.000
_cell.angle_alpha   90.00
_cell.angle_beta   90.00
_cell.angle_gamma   90.00
#
_symmetry.space_group_name_H-M   'P 1'
#
loop_
_entity.id
_entity.type
_entity.pdbx_description
1 polymer ?
#
loop_
_entity_poly.entity_id
_entity_poly.type
_entity_poly.pdbx_seq_one_letter_code
_entity_poly.pdbx_strand_id
1 'polypeptide(L)'
;GQPAPRGARSERPRFGPGARGTECDGPLCSVGKLAPLKAEDLESPGELERAVRGRSYAGELVITYANEGGSAWVANLALSLRDVGIEHFLLIMMTKGGCDGLYASPSRLSCGWSSWDLDGCKSERDKTGATERMWFIRHYYLARIIELGGVNVMALDGDMTMNAVPYPMLHDPATLGPHNFILSLDNGASALMINNGFMYLRGCRAGGQVWRILTEILQRERDVCKNPHVYAPGGAYWRDTDAQGITAGSHRYVFVSAKDQKIYQDVLMSAFCGRHVIIRNEPTHVKILRWKDYVLHFTGGLTNDAMEACARFDAHFNGGPAGDQASGWSHW
;
A
#
# COMPACT_ATOMS: atom_id res chain seq x y z
N GLY A 1 -6.82 -36.11 -50.51
CA GLY A 1 -6.80 -35.01 -49.54
C GLY A 1 -5.58 -35.17 -48.66
N GLN A 2 -4.61 -34.27 -48.77
CA GLN A 2 -3.43 -34.26 -47.90
C GLN A 2 -3.80 -33.62 -46.55
N PRO A 3 -3.28 -34.13 -45.42
CA PRO A 3 -3.55 -33.56 -44.11
C PRO A 3 -2.80 -32.23 -43.94
N ALA A 4 -3.48 -31.25 -43.35
CA ALA A 4 -2.94 -29.92 -43.07
C ALA A 4 -1.74 -29.98 -42.11
N PRO A 5 -0.75 -29.08 -42.25
CA PRO A 5 0.43 -29.05 -41.39
C PRO A 5 0.04 -28.62 -39.98
N ARG A 6 0.53 -29.35 -38.98
CA ARG A 6 0.34 -29.02 -37.56
C ARG A 6 1.00 -27.67 -37.28
N GLY A 7 0.19 -26.69 -36.89
CA GLY A 7 0.65 -25.36 -36.50
C GLY A 7 1.74 -25.43 -35.43
N ALA A 8 2.80 -24.66 -35.64
CA ALA A 8 3.87 -24.47 -34.68
C ALA A 8 3.27 -24.02 -33.34
N ARG A 9 3.47 -24.83 -32.30
CA ARG A 9 3.20 -24.40 -30.93
C ARG A 9 4.11 -23.20 -30.67
N SER A 10 3.50 -22.03 -30.46
CA SER A 10 4.14 -20.89 -29.82
C SER A 10 4.85 -21.40 -28.56
N GLU A 11 6.18 -21.39 -28.59
CA GLU A 11 6.98 -21.58 -27.41
C GLU A 11 6.71 -20.39 -26.50
N ARG A 12 5.99 -20.63 -25.40
CA ARG A 12 6.02 -19.69 -24.27
C ARG A 12 7.49 -19.53 -23.87
N PRO A 13 7.97 -18.33 -23.51
CA PRO A 13 9.33 -18.15 -23.03
C PRO A 13 9.54 -19.12 -21.87
N ARG A 14 10.39 -20.12 -22.08
CA ARG A 14 10.87 -20.96 -20.98
C ARG A 14 11.80 -20.05 -20.17
N PHE A 15 11.34 -19.60 -19.01
CA PHE A 15 12.25 -19.13 -17.96
C PHE A 15 13.14 -20.33 -17.60
N GLY A 16 14.29 -20.42 -18.26
CA GLY A 16 15.24 -21.50 -18.06
C GLY A 16 15.86 -21.44 -16.66
N PRO A 17 16.30 -22.57 -16.09
CA PRO A 17 16.97 -22.62 -14.80
C PRO A 17 18.45 -22.18 -14.91
N GLY A 18 18.69 -21.00 -15.49
CA GLY A 18 19.98 -20.59 -16.03
C GLY A 18 20.60 -19.30 -15.47
N ALA A 19 20.12 -18.76 -14.34
CA ALA A 19 20.75 -17.61 -13.70
C ALA A 19 20.88 -17.79 -12.17
N ARG A 20 21.55 -18.87 -11.74
CA ARG A 20 22.27 -18.83 -10.45
C ARG A 20 23.61 -18.14 -10.71
N GLY A 21 23.54 -16.83 -10.90
CA GLY A 21 24.65 -15.93 -11.17
C GLY A 21 24.33 -14.60 -10.49
N THR A 22 24.69 -14.53 -9.21
CA THR A 22 24.55 -13.40 -8.29
C THR A 22 25.52 -12.26 -8.61
N GLU A 23 25.68 -11.88 -9.88
CA GLU A 23 26.35 -10.63 -10.25
C GLU A 23 25.30 -9.57 -10.50
N CYS A 24 24.83 -9.04 -9.39
CA CYS A 24 23.99 -7.87 -9.36
C CYS A 24 24.92 -6.64 -9.42
N ASP A 25 25.27 -6.23 -10.64
CA ASP A 25 26.30 -5.19 -10.89
C ASP A 25 25.73 -3.79 -11.17
N GLY A 26 24.43 -3.59 -10.89
CA GLY A 26 23.77 -2.31 -11.09
C GLY A 26 24.04 -1.28 -9.97
N PRO A 27 23.90 0.03 -10.26
CA PRO A 27 24.05 1.10 -9.27
C PRO A 27 23.02 1.02 -8.12
N LEU A 28 21.92 0.29 -8.32
CA LEU A 28 20.85 0.06 -7.34
C LEU A 28 20.92 -1.35 -6.72
N CYS A 29 21.93 -2.14 -7.07
CA CYS A 29 22.16 -3.42 -6.44
C CYS A 29 22.65 -3.24 -5.01
N SER A 30 21.98 -3.85 -4.05
CA SER A 30 22.26 -3.69 -2.61
C SER A 30 22.56 -5.00 -1.88
N VAL A 31 22.41 -6.14 -2.56
CA VAL A 31 22.70 -7.47 -1.97
C VAL A 31 24.15 -7.52 -1.48
N GLY A 32 24.33 -7.90 -0.22
CA GLY A 32 25.64 -8.01 0.44
C GLY A 32 26.29 -6.68 0.82
N LYS A 33 25.65 -5.53 0.57
CA LYS A 33 26.22 -4.19 0.82
C LYS A 33 25.73 -3.55 2.11
N LEU A 34 24.73 -4.12 2.77
CA LEU A 34 24.05 -3.53 3.91
C LEU A 34 24.19 -4.40 5.16
N ALA A 35 24.38 -3.75 6.30
CA ALA A 35 24.43 -4.45 7.58
C ALA A 35 23.02 -4.96 7.97
N PRO A 36 22.93 -6.13 8.64
CA PRO A 36 21.67 -6.59 9.21
C PRO A 36 21.23 -5.68 10.37
N LEU A 37 19.91 -5.56 10.56
CA LEU A 37 19.32 -4.91 11.73
C LEU A 37 19.43 -5.81 12.98
N LYS A 38 19.48 -5.17 14.15
CA LYS A 38 19.61 -5.83 15.46
C LYS A 38 18.29 -6.10 16.19
N ALA A 39 17.15 -6.16 15.48
CA ALA A 39 15.82 -6.33 16.10
C ALA A 39 15.52 -5.28 17.18
N GLU A 40 15.89 -4.03 16.91
CA GLU A 40 15.60 -2.89 17.78
C GLU A 40 14.16 -2.41 17.59
N ASP A 41 13.63 -1.78 18.64
CA ASP A 41 12.33 -1.10 18.59
C ASP A 41 12.47 0.22 17.82
N LEU A 42 11.79 0.34 16.69
CA LEU A 42 11.85 1.53 15.85
C LEU A 42 11.26 2.78 16.53
N GLU A 43 10.47 2.62 17.60
CA GLU A 43 9.98 3.74 18.42
C GLU A 43 11.01 4.24 19.44
N SER A 44 12.06 3.46 19.72
CA SER A 44 13.11 3.91 20.61
C SER A 44 13.89 5.09 20.00
N PRO A 45 14.37 6.03 20.84
CA PRO A 45 15.05 7.22 20.36
C PRO A 45 16.17 6.95 19.34
N GLY A 46 15.98 7.47 18.13
CA GLY A 46 16.94 7.37 17.02
C GLY A 46 17.02 6.01 16.33
N GLU A 47 16.25 4.99 16.74
CA GLU A 47 16.32 3.66 16.12
C GLU A 47 15.76 3.66 14.70
N LEU A 48 14.63 4.34 14.46
CA LEU A 48 14.11 4.50 13.09
C LEU A 48 15.13 5.15 12.17
N GLU A 49 15.80 6.21 12.62
CA GLU A 49 16.79 6.93 11.84
C GLU A 49 18.04 6.07 11.56
N ARG A 50 18.49 5.28 12.55
CA ARG A 50 19.54 4.27 12.35
C ARG A 50 19.13 3.20 11.34
N ALA A 51 17.90 2.68 11.47
CA ALA A 51 17.38 1.65 10.58
C ALA A 51 17.25 2.17 9.13
N VAL A 52 16.69 3.35 8.93
CA VAL A 52 16.57 3.98 7.60
C VAL A 52 17.95 4.18 6.99
N ARG A 53 18.90 4.79 7.71
CA ARG A 53 20.26 5.00 7.19
C ARG A 53 20.98 3.70 6.89
N GLY A 54 20.88 2.70 7.77
CA GLY A 54 21.55 1.42 7.61
C GLY A 54 20.94 0.51 6.55
N ARG A 55 19.68 0.74 6.17
CA ARG A 55 18.94 -0.10 5.22
C ARG A 55 18.64 0.58 3.90
N SER A 56 18.76 1.89 3.79
CA SER A 56 18.69 2.57 2.50
C SER A 56 19.95 2.31 1.67
N TYR A 57 19.80 2.29 0.35
CA TYR A 57 20.93 2.20 -0.57
C TYR A 57 20.65 3.06 -1.81
N ALA A 58 21.64 3.84 -2.23
CA ALA A 58 21.50 4.78 -3.35
C ALA A 58 20.28 5.73 -3.24
N GLY A 59 19.92 6.12 -2.00
CA GLY A 59 18.76 6.97 -1.74
C GLY A 59 17.41 6.27 -1.81
N GLU A 60 17.38 4.94 -1.94
CA GLU A 60 16.18 4.12 -2.02
C GLU A 60 16.01 3.26 -0.77
N LEU A 61 14.77 3.10 -0.31
CA LEU A 61 14.38 2.19 0.76
C LEU A 61 13.08 1.48 0.40
N VAL A 62 13.07 0.15 0.48
CA VAL A 62 11.82 -0.61 0.48
C VAL A 62 11.37 -0.80 1.93
N ILE A 63 10.10 -0.58 2.22
CA ILE A 63 9.51 -0.96 3.50
C ILE A 63 8.46 -2.04 3.28
N THR A 64 8.43 -2.98 4.21
CA THR A 64 7.35 -3.98 4.30
C THR A 64 7.16 -4.32 5.77
N TYR A 65 6.02 -4.93 6.09
CA TYR A 65 5.57 -5.07 7.46
C TYR A 65 4.77 -6.36 7.62
N ALA A 66 4.82 -6.95 8.81
CA ALA A 66 4.10 -8.19 9.09
C ALA A 66 3.88 -8.38 10.60
N ASN A 67 2.91 -9.23 10.92
CA ASN A 67 2.82 -9.92 12.19
C ASN A 67 3.36 -11.35 12.07
N GLU A 68 3.30 -12.12 13.15
CA GLU A 68 3.76 -13.51 13.18
C GLU A 68 3.04 -14.38 12.13
N GLY A 69 1.75 -14.12 11.87
CA GLY A 69 0.96 -14.83 10.86
C GLY A 69 1.41 -14.54 9.41
N GLY A 70 1.89 -13.33 9.14
CA GLY A 70 2.40 -12.90 7.83
C GLY A 70 3.87 -13.22 7.57
N SER A 71 4.57 -13.87 8.52
CA SER A 71 6.03 -14.06 8.45
C SER A 71 6.48 -14.88 7.24
N ALA A 72 5.69 -15.87 6.80
CA ALA A 72 6.02 -16.66 5.62
C ALA A 72 5.91 -15.85 4.32
N TRP A 73 4.90 -14.99 4.22
CA TRP A 73 4.70 -14.13 3.05
C TRP A 73 5.81 -13.10 2.93
N VAL A 74 6.11 -12.39 4.02
CA VAL A 74 7.16 -11.37 3.99
C VAL A 74 8.55 -11.98 3.79
N ALA A 75 8.77 -13.22 4.22
CA ALA A 75 9.98 -13.95 3.89
C ALA A 75 10.08 -14.25 2.38
N ASN A 76 8.96 -14.64 1.74
CA ASN A 76 8.91 -14.82 0.29
C ASN A 76 9.18 -13.51 -0.45
N LEU A 77 8.56 -12.40 -0.03
CA LEU A 77 8.84 -11.08 -0.60
C LEU A 77 10.34 -10.73 -0.48
N ALA A 78 10.92 -10.85 0.72
CA ALA A 78 12.33 -10.53 0.96
C ALA A 78 13.28 -11.39 0.11
N LEU A 79 12.97 -12.67 -0.08
CA LEU A 79 13.74 -13.55 -0.96
C LEU A 79 13.60 -13.16 -2.43
N SER A 80 12.40 -12.80 -2.89
CA SER A 80 12.19 -12.32 -4.26
C SER A 80 12.88 -10.97 -4.54
N LEU A 81 12.91 -10.07 -3.55
CA LEU A 81 13.67 -8.82 -3.61
C LEU A 81 15.15 -9.10 -3.77
N ARG A 82 15.71 -10.02 -2.97
CA ARG A 82 17.12 -10.43 -3.07
C ARG A 82 17.43 -11.06 -4.42
N ASP A 83 16.52 -11.86 -4.98
CA ASP A 83 16.67 -12.49 -6.30
C ASP A 83 16.82 -11.46 -7.42
N VAL A 84 16.12 -10.33 -7.31
CA VAL A 84 16.26 -9.19 -8.25
C VAL A 84 17.33 -8.18 -7.83
N GLY A 85 18.14 -8.47 -6.81
CA GLY A 85 19.26 -7.60 -6.41
C GLY A 85 18.96 -6.52 -5.36
N ILE A 86 17.80 -6.58 -4.72
CA ILE A 86 17.34 -5.62 -3.71
C ILE A 86 17.45 -6.23 -2.32
N GLU A 87 18.32 -5.64 -1.50
CA GLU A 87 18.44 -5.90 -0.07
C GLU A 87 18.26 -4.61 0.76
N HIS A 88 18.06 -3.45 0.14
CA HIS A 88 17.72 -2.20 0.83
C HIS A 88 16.26 -2.14 1.28
N PHE A 89 15.83 -3.16 2.01
CA PHE A 89 14.53 -3.22 2.64
C PHE A 89 14.62 -3.14 4.16
N LEU A 90 13.64 -2.45 4.75
CA LEU A 90 13.32 -2.43 6.17
C LEU A 90 12.04 -3.26 6.38
N LEU A 91 12.21 -4.43 7.01
CA LEU A 91 11.11 -5.25 7.47
C LEU A 91 10.71 -4.79 8.89
N ILE A 92 9.43 -4.52 9.09
CA ILE A 92 8.87 -4.06 10.35
C ILE A 92 7.94 -5.12 10.93
N MET A 93 8.31 -5.70 12.07
CA MET A 93 7.49 -6.68 12.81
C MET A 93 6.69 -6.02 13.93
N MET A 94 5.51 -6.58 14.24
CA MET A 94 4.68 -6.06 15.35
C MET A 94 5.25 -6.34 16.74
N THR A 95 6.17 -7.31 16.84
CA THR A 95 6.78 -7.71 18.10
C THR A 95 8.25 -8.04 17.91
N LYS A 96 9.01 -7.93 19.01
CA LYS A 96 10.40 -8.40 19.05
C LYS A 96 10.49 -9.91 18.73
N GLY A 97 9.55 -10.71 19.26
CA GLY A 97 9.53 -12.16 19.03
C GLY A 97 9.36 -12.53 17.57
N GLY A 98 8.56 -11.79 16.81
CA GLY A 98 8.46 -11.93 15.36
C GLY A 98 9.79 -11.70 14.65
N CYS A 99 10.56 -10.71 15.11
CA CYS A 99 11.90 -10.48 14.59
C CYS A 99 12.90 -11.57 14.94
N ASP A 100 12.92 -12.01 16.19
CA ASP A 100 13.79 -13.10 16.64
C ASP A 100 13.49 -14.39 15.83
N GLY A 101 12.21 -14.67 15.57
CA GLY A 101 11.78 -15.82 14.76
C GLY A 101 12.24 -15.77 13.31
N LEU A 102 12.11 -14.61 12.66
CA LEU A 102 12.60 -14.41 11.29
C LEU A 102 14.12 -14.51 11.19
N TYR A 103 14.85 -14.00 12.17
CA TYR A 103 16.31 -14.10 12.22
C TYR A 103 16.78 -15.53 12.44
N ALA A 104 16.09 -16.29 13.31
CA ALA A 104 16.38 -17.70 13.58
C ALA A 104 15.97 -18.62 12.41
N SER A 105 15.11 -18.16 11.50
CA SER A 105 14.67 -18.94 10.36
C SER A 105 15.78 -19.16 9.31
N PRO A 106 15.62 -20.14 8.40
CA PRO A 106 16.60 -20.36 7.33
C PRO A 106 16.87 -19.15 6.43
N SER A 107 15.92 -18.21 6.31
CA SER A 107 16.09 -16.99 5.49
C SER A 107 16.92 -15.91 6.20
N ARG A 108 17.16 -16.05 7.52
CA ARG A 108 17.96 -15.16 8.37
C ARG A 108 17.64 -13.68 8.14
N LEU A 109 16.36 -13.35 8.11
CA LEU A 109 15.91 -12.00 7.81
C LEU A 109 16.06 -11.13 9.05
N SER A 110 16.81 -10.04 8.92
CA SER A 110 16.86 -9.01 9.93
C SER A 110 15.69 -8.03 9.77
N CYS A 111 15.14 -7.57 10.88
CA CYS A 111 14.06 -6.58 10.90
C CYS A 111 14.21 -5.62 12.08
N GLY A 112 13.44 -4.54 12.05
CA GLY A 112 13.08 -3.78 13.25
C GLY A 112 11.69 -4.23 13.72
N TRP A 113 11.40 -4.05 15.00
CA TRP A 113 10.03 -4.21 15.49
C TRP A 113 9.49 -2.87 15.95
N SER A 114 8.19 -2.81 16.21
CA SER A 114 7.54 -1.57 16.61
C SER A 114 6.71 -1.73 17.86
N SER A 115 7.04 -0.94 18.90
CA SER A 115 6.13 -0.74 20.02
C SER A 115 5.02 0.26 19.71
N TRP A 116 4.97 0.83 18.50
CA TRP A 116 3.96 1.80 18.13
C TRP A 116 2.59 1.17 18.23
N ASP A 117 1.69 1.89 18.88
CA ASP A 117 0.30 1.52 19.01
C ASP A 117 -0.55 2.73 18.72
N LEU A 118 -1.75 2.48 18.22
CA LEU A 118 -2.67 3.52 17.83
C LEU A 118 -3.80 3.56 18.86
N ASP A 119 -3.83 4.64 19.65
CA ASP A 119 -4.75 4.81 20.76
C ASP A 119 -6.20 4.49 20.36
N GLY A 120 -6.84 3.58 21.10
CA GLY A 120 -8.21 3.12 20.83
C GLY A 120 -8.28 1.81 20.04
N CYS A 121 -7.22 1.40 19.35
CA CYS A 121 -7.18 0.11 18.64
C CYS A 121 -6.77 -1.07 19.55
N LYS A 122 -6.69 -0.84 20.87
CA LYS A 122 -6.36 -1.86 21.87
C LYS A 122 -7.50 -2.87 22.00
N SER A 123 -7.38 -3.97 21.28
CA SER A 123 -7.98 -5.21 21.73
C SER A 123 -6.99 -6.36 21.54
N GLU A 124 -6.26 -6.68 22.61
CA GLU A 124 -5.55 -7.96 22.76
C GLU A 124 -6.50 -9.18 22.65
N ARG A 125 -7.82 -8.95 22.62
CA ARG A 125 -8.86 -9.99 22.54
C ARG A 125 -9.42 -10.22 21.13
N ASP A 126 -9.30 -9.28 20.20
CA ASP A 126 -9.83 -9.45 18.84
C ASP A 126 -8.71 -9.62 17.83
N LYS A 127 -8.67 -10.79 17.20
CA LYS A 127 -7.79 -11.11 16.07
C LYS A 127 -7.87 -10.07 14.93
N THR A 128 -8.92 -9.25 14.88
CA THR A 128 -9.11 -8.18 13.89
C THR A 128 -8.32 -6.92 14.22
N GLY A 129 -8.20 -6.53 15.49
CA GLY A 129 -7.47 -5.31 15.90
C GLY A 129 -5.96 -5.42 15.66
N ALA A 130 -5.39 -6.62 15.84
CA ALA A 130 -3.99 -6.89 15.51
C ALA A 130 -3.69 -6.76 14.00
N THR A 131 -4.66 -7.09 13.14
CA THR A 131 -4.53 -6.96 11.68
C THR A 131 -4.68 -5.51 11.23
N GLU A 132 -5.63 -4.75 11.78
CA GLU A 132 -5.77 -3.31 11.49
C GLU A 132 -4.51 -2.56 11.90
N ARG A 133 -4.00 -2.81 13.12
CA ARG A 133 -2.73 -2.24 13.58
C ARG A 133 -1.58 -2.57 12.62
N MET A 134 -1.49 -3.81 12.16
CA MET A 134 -0.47 -4.24 11.21
C MET A 134 -0.56 -3.45 9.90
N TRP A 135 -1.75 -3.14 9.38
CA TRP A 135 -1.84 -2.36 8.14
C TRP A 135 -1.59 -0.87 8.34
N PHE A 136 -2.06 -0.27 9.43
CA PHE A 136 -1.90 1.17 9.70
C PHE A 136 -0.45 1.56 9.98
N ILE A 137 0.36 0.62 10.47
CA ILE A 137 1.77 0.87 10.76
C ILE A 137 2.58 1.30 9.55
N ARG A 138 2.15 0.89 8.34
CA ARG A 138 2.82 1.24 7.09
C ARG A 138 2.74 2.76 6.86
N HIS A 139 1.57 3.36 7.10
CA HIS A 139 1.35 4.80 6.90
C HIS A 139 2.09 5.60 7.96
N TYR A 140 2.13 5.07 9.19
CA TYR A 140 2.86 5.65 10.30
C TYR A 140 4.35 5.76 9.96
N TYR A 141 4.99 4.64 9.56
CA TYR A 141 6.40 4.67 9.22
C TYR A 141 6.68 5.43 7.92
N LEU A 142 5.80 5.42 6.92
CA LEU A 142 5.96 6.29 5.75
C LEU A 142 6.02 7.76 6.14
N ALA A 143 5.10 8.24 6.98
CA ALA A 143 5.10 9.63 7.45
C ALA A 143 6.38 9.96 8.24
N ARG A 144 6.79 9.08 9.17
CA ARG A 144 8.00 9.26 9.98
C ARG A 144 9.28 9.24 9.13
N ILE A 145 9.37 8.38 8.11
CA ILE A 145 10.54 8.32 7.22
C ILE A 145 10.63 9.60 6.36
N ILE A 146 9.49 10.11 5.87
CA ILE A 146 9.44 11.38 5.14
C ILE A 146 9.91 12.56 6.03
N GLU A 147 9.62 12.51 7.33
CA GLU A 147 10.11 13.52 8.29
C GLU A 147 11.62 13.48 8.47
N LEU A 148 12.22 12.28 8.44
CA LEU A 148 13.68 12.14 8.43
C LEU A 148 14.29 12.68 7.14
N GLY A 149 13.58 12.49 6.01
CA GLY A 149 14.00 12.93 4.68
C GLY A 149 15.18 12.15 4.12
N GLY A 150 15.63 12.54 2.93
CA GLY A 150 16.85 12.02 2.32
C GLY A 150 16.76 10.64 1.66
N VAL A 151 15.57 10.01 1.67
CA VAL A 151 15.32 8.72 0.99
C VAL A 151 13.99 8.72 0.25
N ASN A 152 13.96 8.06 -0.91
CA ASN A 152 12.74 7.61 -1.57
C ASN A 152 12.29 6.29 -0.93
N VAL A 153 10.98 6.09 -0.84
CA VAL A 153 10.42 4.94 -0.12
C VAL A 153 9.44 4.18 -1.01
N MET A 154 9.63 2.87 -1.14
CA MET A 154 8.69 1.94 -1.73
C MET A 154 8.04 1.11 -0.64
N ALA A 155 6.73 1.23 -0.43
CA ALA A 155 6.00 0.35 0.48
C ALA A 155 5.40 -0.82 -0.30
N LEU A 156 5.64 -2.03 0.19
CA LEU A 156 5.12 -3.28 -0.38
C LEU A 156 4.38 -4.10 0.68
N ASP A 157 3.21 -4.62 0.31
CA ASP A 157 2.52 -5.64 1.10
C ASP A 157 3.33 -6.94 1.16
N GLY A 158 3.27 -7.60 2.32
CA GLY A 158 4.06 -8.80 2.58
C GLY A 158 3.72 -9.98 1.66
N ASP A 159 2.54 -10.01 1.05
CA ASP A 159 2.06 -11.06 0.13
C ASP A 159 2.38 -10.80 -1.35
N MET A 160 3.24 -9.83 -1.64
CA MET A 160 3.74 -9.56 -2.99
C MET A 160 4.99 -10.39 -3.34
N THR A 161 5.33 -10.42 -4.63
CA THR A 161 6.60 -10.93 -5.14
C THR A 161 7.19 -9.94 -6.15
N MET A 162 8.52 -9.79 -6.14
CA MET A 162 9.23 -8.96 -7.11
C MET A 162 9.91 -9.85 -8.14
N ASN A 163 9.63 -9.60 -9.43
CA ASN A 163 10.18 -10.39 -10.54
C ASN A 163 11.16 -9.58 -11.42
N ALA A 164 11.30 -8.28 -11.18
CA ALA A 164 12.23 -7.40 -11.88
C ALA A 164 12.59 -6.20 -11.00
N VAL A 165 13.70 -5.53 -11.30
CA VAL A 165 14.07 -4.28 -10.64
C VAL A 165 13.09 -3.18 -11.09
N PRO A 166 12.34 -2.52 -10.18
CA PRO A 166 11.30 -1.56 -10.55
C PRO A 166 11.86 -0.16 -10.87
N TYR A 167 13.05 0.16 -10.37
CA TYR A 167 13.61 1.52 -10.42
C TYR A 167 13.80 2.11 -11.82
N PRO A 168 14.24 1.37 -12.86
CA PRO A 168 14.32 1.93 -14.21
C PRO A 168 13.01 2.55 -14.68
N MET A 169 11.88 1.91 -14.39
CA MET A 169 10.55 2.44 -14.71
C MET A 169 10.17 3.60 -13.79
N LEU A 170 10.39 3.48 -12.47
CA LEU A 170 10.03 4.51 -11.50
C LEU A 170 10.82 5.81 -11.67
N HIS A 171 12.05 5.71 -12.17
CA HIS A 171 12.96 6.83 -12.36
C HIS A 171 12.94 7.38 -13.79
N ASP A 172 12.28 6.72 -14.74
CA ASP A 172 12.23 7.14 -16.13
C ASP A 172 11.54 8.51 -16.27
N PRO A 173 12.26 9.58 -16.67
CA PRO A 173 11.71 10.92 -16.78
C PRO A 173 10.58 11.05 -17.80
N ALA A 174 10.45 10.11 -18.75
CA ALA A 174 9.37 10.11 -19.74
C ALA A 174 8.06 9.50 -19.23
N THR A 175 8.09 8.75 -18.12
CA THR A 175 6.92 8.05 -17.59
C THR A 175 6.66 8.41 -16.13
N LEU A 176 7.16 7.61 -15.19
CA LEU A 176 6.87 7.76 -13.76
C LEU A 176 7.83 8.73 -13.06
N GLY A 177 8.96 9.07 -13.68
CA GLY A 177 10.03 9.97 -13.24
C GLY A 177 9.63 11.38 -12.75
N PRO A 178 8.53 11.98 -13.24
CA PRO A 178 8.06 13.28 -12.75
C PRO A 178 7.19 13.24 -11.47
N HIS A 179 6.68 12.06 -11.06
CA HIS A 179 5.65 11.98 -10.00
C HIS A 179 6.23 11.74 -8.60
N ASN A 180 5.83 12.49 -7.59
CA ASN A 180 6.30 12.29 -6.20
C ASN A 180 5.59 11.16 -5.45
N PHE A 181 4.41 10.76 -5.93
CA PHE A 181 3.58 9.73 -5.29
C PHE A 181 2.93 8.84 -6.34
N ILE A 182 3.21 7.55 -6.26
CA ILE A 182 2.72 6.53 -7.19
C ILE A 182 2.04 5.44 -6.37
N LEU A 183 0.85 5.04 -6.82
CA LEU A 183 0.00 4.06 -6.17
C LEU A 183 -0.47 3.02 -7.19
N SER A 184 -0.72 1.80 -6.74
CA SER A 184 -1.40 0.79 -7.57
C SER A 184 -2.92 0.98 -7.58
N LEU A 185 -3.53 0.53 -8.67
CA LEU A 185 -4.97 0.35 -8.77
C LEU A 185 -5.29 -1.15 -8.63
N ASP A 186 -6.40 -1.47 -7.98
CA ASP A 186 -6.81 -2.84 -7.69
C ASP A 186 -7.53 -3.48 -8.89
N ASN A 187 -8.70 -2.94 -9.26
CA ASN A 187 -9.61 -3.60 -10.19
C ASN A 187 -10.23 -2.65 -11.25
N GLY A 188 -9.67 -1.46 -11.45
CA GLY A 188 -10.14 -0.53 -12.49
C GLY A 188 -9.25 0.68 -12.68
N ALA A 189 -9.61 1.52 -13.65
CA ALA A 189 -8.78 2.66 -14.09
C ALA A 189 -9.09 3.99 -13.36
N SER A 190 -9.81 3.96 -12.24
CA SER A 190 -10.23 5.18 -11.52
C SER A 190 -9.52 5.35 -10.19
N ALA A 191 -9.41 6.60 -9.74
CA ALA A 191 -8.89 6.97 -8.41
C ALA A 191 -9.71 6.39 -7.24
N LEU A 192 -10.88 5.79 -7.53
CA LEU A 192 -11.75 5.14 -6.57
C LEU A 192 -11.41 3.65 -6.36
N MET A 193 -10.38 3.13 -7.04
CA MET A 193 -10.03 1.71 -7.02
C MET A 193 -8.56 1.51 -6.67
N ILE A 194 -8.09 2.20 -5.64
CA ILE A 194 -6.70 2.13 -5.20
C ILE A 194 -6.45 0.86 -4.40
N ASN A 195 -5.35 0.17 -4.74
CA ASN A 195 -4.73 -0.84 -3.91
C ASN A 195 -3.49 -0.20 -3.26
N ASN A 196 -3.43 -0.18 -1.94
CA ASN A 196 -2.31 0.40 -1.18
C ASN A 196 -1.19 -0.59 -0.89
N GLY A 197 -1.20 -1.77 -1.53
CA GLY A 197 -0.16 -2.77 -1.41
C GLY A 197 1.12 -2.41 -2.15
N PHE A 198 1.07 -1.54 -3.15
CA PHE A 198 2.24 -0.88 -3.72
C PHE A 198 2.10 0.64 -3.60
N MET A 199 3.12 1.27 -3.01
CA MET A 199 3.28 2.72 -3.00
C MET A 199 4.73 3.10 -3.26
N TYR A 200 4.96 4.15 -4.04
CA TYR A 200 6.30 4.74 -4.21
C TYR A 200 6.27 6.25 -3.98
N LEU A 201 7.13 6.69 -3.07
CA LEU A 201 7.23 8.07 -2.60
C LEU A 201 8.62 8.60 -2.92
N ARG A 202 8.71 9.57 -3.83
CA ARG A 202 9.98 10.18 -4.26
C ARG A 202 10.06 11.64 -3.84
N GLY A 203 11.20 12.03 -3.27
CA GLY A 203 11.47 13.43 -2.93
C GLY A 203 10.42 14.05 -2.00
N CYS A 204 9.77 13.23 -1.19
CA CYS A 204 8.78 13.68 -0.22
C CYS A 204 9.48 14.32 0.97
N ARG A 205 8.81 15.29 1.61
CA ARG A 205 9.32 16.00 2.78
C ARG A 205 8.20 16.30 3.77
N ALA A 206 8.55 16.48 5.04
CA ALA A 206 7.65 16.96 6.06
C ALA A 206 6.88 18.21 5.60
N GLY A 207 5.58 18.26 5.89
CA GLY A 207 4.69 19.35 5.48
C GLY A 207 4.35 19.41 3.99
N GLY A 208 4.96 18.58 3.13
CA GLY A 208 4.62 18.44 1.71
C GLY A 208 3.28 17.73 1.47
N GLN A 209 2.80 17.75 0.22
CA GLN A 209 1.47 17.20 -0.12
C GLN A 209 1.30 15.72 0.26
N VAL A 210 2.29 14.88 -0.08
CA VAL A 210 2.25 13.44 0.24
C VAL A 210 2.28 13.20 1.75
N TRP A 211 3.09 13.97 2.48
CA TRP A 211 3.13 13.89 3.95
C TRP A 211 1.77 14.26 4.54
N ARG A 212 1.11 15.33 4.05
CA ARG A 212 -0.23 15.74 4.51
C ARG A 212 -1.27 14.64 4.24
N ILE A 213 -1.22 14.00 3.08
CA ILE A 213 -2.08 12.86 2.73
C ILE A 213 -1.91 11.73 3.75
N LEU A 214 -0.66 11.32 4.03
CA LEU A 214 -0.38 10.26 5.00
C LEU A 214 -0.81 10.62 6.43
N THR A 215 -0.62 11.87 6.85
CA THR A 215 -1.07 12.32 8.18
C THR A 215 -2.59 12.35 8.30
N GLU A 216 -3.30 12.70 7.23
CA GLU A 216 -4.77 12.67 7.18
C GLU A 216 -5.28 11.22 7.19
N ILE A 217 -4.62 10.30 6.47
CA ILE A 217 -4.90 8.85 6.55
C ILE A 217 -4.77 8.38 8.00
N LEU A 218 -3.64 8.64 8.65
CA LEU A 218 -3.39 8.25 10.04
C LEU A 218 -4.43 8.85 11.00
N GLN A 219 -4.88 10.07 10.74
CA GLN A 219 -5.92 10.70 11.53
C GLN A 219 -7.28 9.98 11.39
N ARG A 220 -7.63 9.55 10.18
CA ARG A 220 -8.86 8.76 9.94
C ARG A 220 -8.75 7.34 10.48
N GLU A 221 -7.58 6.72 10.41
CA GLU A 221 -7.30 5.42 11.04
C GLU A 221 -7.46 5.47 12.56
N ARG A 222 -6.98 6.55 13.21
CA ARG A 222 -7.27 6.82 14.62
C ARG A 222 -8.76 6.94 14.89
N ASP A 223 -9.50 7.57 13.99
CA ASP A 223 -10.95 7.69 14.15
C ASP A 223 -11.65 6.33 14.04
N VAL A 224 -11.21 5.46 13.14
CA VAL A 224 -11.69 4.07 13.06
C VAL A 224 -11.54 3.35 14.39
N CYS A 225 -10.36 3.48 14.99
CA CYS A 225 -10.05 2.82 16.26
C CYS A 225 -10.83 3.42 17.44
N LYS A 226 -11.05 4.74 17.47
CA LYS A 226 -11.78 5.42 18.55
C LYS A 226 -13.29 5.26 18.44
N ASN A 227 -13.82 5.14 17.23
CA ASN A 227 -15.25 5.11 16.94
C ASN A 227 -15.66 3.82 16.20
N PRO A 228 -15.33 2.62 16.71
CA PRO A 228 -15.49 1.37 15.95
C PRO A 228 -16.94 1.09 15.52
N HIS A 229 -17.94 1.63 16.23
CA HIS A 229 -19.35 1.52 15.87
C HIS A 229 -19.73 2.30 14.60
N VAL A 230 -19.05 3.41 14.31
CA VAL A 230 -19.22 4.18 13.06
C VAL A 230 -18.71 3.37 11.87
N TYR A 231 -17.62 2.62 12.07
CA TYR A 231 -16.88 1.87 11.05
C TYR A 231 -17.14 0.37 11.04
N ALA A 232 -18.10 -0.10 11.85
CA ALA A 232 -18.57 -1.48 11.84
C ALA A 232 -19.52 -1.73 10.65
N PRO A 233 -19.74 -2.99 10.26
CA PRO A 233 -20.84 -3.35 9.36
C PRO A 233 -22.17 -2.74 9.82
N GLY A 234 -22.84 -1.97 8.96
CA GLY A 234 -24.09 -1.27 9.28
C GLY A 234 -23.91 0.07 10.01
N GLY A 235 -22.66 0.48 10.29
CA GLY A 235 -22.33 1.78 10.86
C GLY A 235 -22.50 2.93 9.86
N ALA A 236 -22.40 4.17 10.33
CA ALA A 236 -22.58 5.36 9.49
C ALA A 236 -21.56 5.46 8.34
N TYR A 237 -20.39 4.82 8.47
CA TYR A 237 -19.35 4.78 7.45
C TYR A 237 -19.51 3.62 6.45
N TRP A 238 -20.22 2.55 6.83
CA TRP A 238 -20.48 1.36 6.00
C TRP A 238 -21.94 0.96 6.09
N ARG A 239 -22.71 1.11 5.01
CA ARG A 239 -24.09 0.63 5.02
C ARG A 239 -24.15 -0.90 5.05
N ASP A 240 -25.28 -1.43 5.51
CA ASP A 240 -25.57 -2.87 5.48
C ASP A 240 -25.35 -3.49 4.09
N THR A 241 -25.62 -2.74 3.01
CA THR A 241 -25.41 -3.19 1.62
C THR A 241 -23.93 -3.33 1.26
N ASP A 242 -23.06 -2.49 1.83
CA ASP A 242 -21.62 -2.50 1.59
C ASP A 242 -21.00 -3.66 2.39
N ALA A 243 -21.50 -3.88 3.61
CA ALA A 243 -21.17 -5.03 4.42
C ALA A 243 -21.62 -6.34 3.79
N GLN A 244 -22.85 -6.46 3.27
CA GLN A 244 -23.39 -7.72 2.75
C GLN A 244 -22.62 -8.26 1.52
N GLY A 245 -22.08 -7.38 0.66
CA GLY A 245 -21.28 -7.79 -0.50
C GLY A 245 -19.87 -8.27 -0.14
N ILE A 246 -19.26 -7.70 0.91
CA ILE A 246 -17.87 -7.98 1.33
C ILE A 246 -17.81 -9.07 2.43
N THR A 247 -18.88 -9.23 3.22
CA THR A 247 -18.93 -10.14 4.38
C THR A 247 -19.62 -11.48 4.12
N ALA A 248 -20.17 -11.71 2.91
CA ALA A 248 -20.75 -13.00 2.55
C ALA A 248 -19.67 -14.07 2.28
N GLY A 249 -19.70 -15.17 3.05
CA GLY A 249 -18.83 -16.35 2.84
C GLY A 249 -17.48 -16.29 3.57
N SER A 250 -16.47 -17.00 3.06
CA SER A 250 -15.12 -17.10 3.62
C SER A 250 -14.31 -15.79 3.59
N HIS A 251 -14.90 -14.69 3.12
CA HIS A 251 -14.26 -13.42 2.82
C HIS A 251 -14.31 -12.38 3.96
N ARG A 252 -14.66 -12.77 5.18
CA ARG A 252 -14.71 -11.84 6.34
C ARG A 252 -13.39 -11.10 6.60
N TYR A 253 -12.24 -11.63 6.17
CA TYR A 253 -10.92 -10.98 6.23
C TYR A 253 -10.72 -9.87 5.18
N VAL A 254 -11.47 -9.91 4.07
CA VAL A 254 -11.47 -8.87 3.02
C VAL A 254 -12.07 -7.57 3.55
N PHE A 255 -13.00 -7.65 4.52
CA PHE A 255 -13.65 -6.47 5.09
C PHE A 255 -12.67 -5.51 5.73
N VAL A 256 -11.67 -6.05 6.44
CA VAL A 256 -10.70 -5.20 7.12
C VAL A 256 -9.78 -4.56 6.06
N SER A 257 -9.35 -5.31 5.04
CA SER A 257 -8.50 -4.81 3.93
C SER A 257 -9.24 -3.84 3.01
N ALA A 258 -10.57 -3.82 3.04
CA ALA A 258 -11.37 -2.82 2.35
C ALA A 258 -11.42 -1.50 3.15
N LYS A 259 -11.16 -1.51 4.46
CA LYS A 259 -11.20 -0.29 5.29
C LYS A 259 -10.02 0.64 5.01
N ASP A 260 -8.80 0.13 5.05
CA ASP A 260 -7.60 0.96 4.82
C ASP A 260 -7.55 1.48 3.37
N GLN A 261 -7.91 0.64 2.40
CA GLN A 261 -8.06 1.07 1.01
C GLN A 261 -9.14 2.14 0.84
N LYS A 262 -10.30 1.99 1.51
CA LYS A 262 -11.35 3.01 1.47
C LYS A 262 -10.91 4.32 2.11
N ILE A 263 -10.21 4.26 3.26
CA ILE A 263 -9.65 5.47 3.90
C ILE A 263 -8.73 6.18 2.91
N TYR A 264 -7.86 5.44 2.21
CA TYR A 264 -6.99 5.99 1.16
C TYR A 264 -7.77 6.73 0.08
N GLN A 265 -8.80 6.08 -0.47
CA GLN A 265 -9.64 6.67 -1.51
C GLN A 265 -10.29 7.96 -0.99
N ASP A 266 -10.88 7.93 0.20
CA ASP A 266 -11.55 9.10 0.79
C ASP A 266 -10.58 10.28 0.98
N VAL A 267 -9.36 10.03 1.47
CA VAL A 267 -8.34 11.07 1.67
C VAL A 267 -7.87 11.63 0.34
N LEU A 268 -7.60 10.78 -0.66
CA LEU A 268 -7.15 11.23 -1.97
C LEU A 268 -8.24 12.04 -2.67
N MET A 269 -9.49 11.61 -2.63
CA MET A 269 -10.61 12.41 -3.14
C MET A 269 -10.80 13.70 -2.36
N SER A 270 -10.59 13.69 -1.05
CA SER A 270 -10.62 14.93 -0.25
C SER A 270 -9.55 15.92 -0.73
N ALA A 271 -8.35 15.42 -1.00
CA ALA A 271 -7.24 16.22 -1.53
C ALA A 271 -7.55 16.76 -2.94
N PHE A 272 -8.11 15.93 -3.83
CA PHE A 272 -8.51 16.36 -5.18
C PHE A 272 -9.65 17.39 -5.17
N CYS A 273 -10.63 17.22 -4.29
CA CYS A 273 -11.78 18.11 -4.21
C CYS A 273 -11.53 19.37 -3.36
N GLY A 274 -10.40 19.48 -2.66
CA GLY A 274 -10.10 20.60 -1.76
C GLY A 274 -11.05 20.71 -0.56
N ARG A 275 -11.75 19.63 -0.19
CA ARG A 275 -12.68 19.59 0.94
C ARG A 275 -12.78 18.18 1.52
N HIS A 276 -13.31 18.04 2.72
CA HIS A 276 -13.53 16.73 3.33
C HIS A 276 -14.55 15.91 2.51
N VAL A 277 -14.12 14.77 1.99
CA VAL A 277 -14.93 13.83 1.21
C VAL A 277 -14.90 12.46 1.90
N ILE A 278 -16.08 11.86 2.02
CA ILE A 278 -16.27 10.44 2.33
C ILE A 278 -16.98 9.84 1.12
N ILE A 279 -16.30 8.97 0.40
CA ILE A 279 -16.83 8.31 -0.79
C ILE A 279 -17.76 7.20 -0.32
N ARG A 280 -18.89 7.08 -1.00
CA ARG A 280 -19.70 5.88 -0.86
C ARG A 280 -19.10 4.79 -1.75
N ASN A 281 -18.61 3.71 -1.14
CA ASN A 281 -18.32 2.50 -1.89
C ASN A 281 -19.65 1.84 -2.22
N GLU A 282 -20.17 2.09 -3.42
CA GLU A 282 -21.13 1.16 -3.97
C GLU A 282 -20.39 -0.16 -4.21
N PRO A 283 -20.97 -1.33 -3.87
CA PRO A 283 -20.34 -2.59 -4.20
C PRO A 283 -20.18 -2.65 -5.72
N THR A 284 -19.02 -2.22 -6.20
CA THR A 284 -18.56 -2.53 -7.54
C THR A 284 -18.42 -4.02 -7.52
N HIS A 285 -19.40 -4.67 -8.16
CA HIS A 285 -19.51 -6.12 -8.20
C HIS A 285 -18.11 -6.71 -8.34
N VAL A 286 -17.64 -7.43 -7.32
CA VAL A 286 -16.52 -8.36 -7.49
C VAL A 286 -17.05 -9.43 -8.44
N LYS A 287 -17.01 -9.13 -9.74
CA LYS A 287 -17.27 -10.09 -10.79
C LYS A 287 -15.98 -10.87 -10.91
N ILE A 288 -16.05 -12.15 -10.59
CA ILE A 288 -15.06 -13.10 -11.09
C ILE A 288 -15.17 -13.06 -12.62
N LEU A 289 -14.31 -12.27 -13.26
CA LEU A 289 -14.27 -12.16 -14.71
C LEU A 289 -13.71 -13.47 -15.26
N ARG A 290 -14.38 -14.04 -16.26
CA ARG A 290 -13.75 -15.07 -17.08
C ARG A 290 -12.57 -14.41 -17.80
N TRP A 291 -11.48 -15.13 -18.03
CA TRP A 291 -10.24 -14.59 -18.63
C TRP A 291 -10.45 -13.72 -19.88
N LYS A 292 -11.42 -14.05 -20.74
CA LYS A 292 -11.80 -13.26 -21.92
C LYS A 292 -12.42 -11.89 -21.59
N ASP A 293 -13.15 -11.80 -20.48
CA ASP A 293 -13.84 -10.59 -20.01
C ASP A 293 -12.84 -9.69 -19.24
N TYR A 294 -11.80 -10.28 -18.62
CA TYR A 294 -10.66 -9.57 -18.01
C TYR A 294 -9.87 -8.76 -19.04
N VAL A 295 -9.53 -9.36 -20.19
CA VAL A 295 -8.79 -8.67 -21.27
C VAL A 295 -9.58 -7.46 -21.80
N LEU A 296 -10.89 -7.59 -21.99
CA LEU A 296 -11.76 -6.50 -22.48
C LEU A 296 -11.91 -5.33 -21.50
N HIS A 297 -11.89 -5.60 -20.18
CA HIS A 297 -12.07 -4.57 -19.15
C HIS A 297 -10.85 -3.66 -19.02
N PHE A 298 -9.64 -4.21 -19.13
CA PHE A 298 -8.39 -3.45 -18.95
C PHE A 298 -7.86 -2.80 -20.22
N THR A 299 -8.28 -3.24 -21.42
CA THR A 299 -7.87 -2.62 -22.69
C THR A 299 -8.87 -1.58 -23.24
N GLY A 300 -9.99 -1.34 -22.54
CA GLY A 300 -11.10 -0.55 -23.05
C GLY A 300 -11.56 0.56 -22.10
N GLY A 301 -10.95 1.73 -22.23
CA GLY A 301 -11.57 3.01 -21.87
C GLY A 301 -11.29 3.52 -20.44
N LEU A 302 -10.46 4.55 -20.35
CA LEU A 302 -10.58 5.55 -19.29
C LEU A 302 -11.93 6.25 -19.48
N THR A 303 -12.86 6.11 -18.54
CA THR A 303 -14.17 6.77 -18.64
C THR A 303 -14.16 8.15 -17.99
N ASN A 304 -14.96 9.05 -18.56
CA ASN A 304 -15.24 10.41 -18.11
C ASN A 304 -15.90 10.50 -16.71
N ASP A 305 -16.19 9.36 -16.08
CA ASP A 305 -17.08 9.26 -14.92
C ASP A 305 -16.46 9.85 -13.63
N ALA A 306 -15.14 9.77 -13.46
CA ALA A 306 -14.48 10.35 -12.29
C ALA A 306 -14.44 11.89 -12.35
N MET A 307 -14.30 12.46 -13.55
CA MET A 307 -14.34 13.91 -13.78
C MET A 307 -15.78 14.45 -13.74
N GLU A 308 -16.75 13.70 -14.29
CA GLU A 308 -18.18 14.03 -14.15
C GLU A 308 -18.68 13.89 -12.71
N ALA A 309 -18.17 12.96 -11.91
CA ALA A 309 -18.56 12.83 -10.50
C ALA A 309 -18.16 14.08 -9.68
N CYS A 310 -17.00 14.68 -9.95
CA CYS A 310 -16.61 15.96 -9.34
C CYS A 310 -17.49 17.12 -9.86
N ALA A 311 -17.76 17.19 -11.17
CA ALA A 311 -18.55 18.26 -11.77
C ALA A 311 -20.06 18.23 -11.43
N ARG A 312 -20.66 17.03 -11.30
CA ARG A 312 -22.08 16.87 -10.92
C ARG A 312 -22.32 17.17 -9.44
N PHE A 313 -21.30 17.00 -8.60
CA PHE A 313 -21.40 17.35 -7.18
C PHE A 313 -21.40 18.88 -6.98
N ASP A 314 -20.63 19.63 -7.78
CA ASP A 314 -20.64 21.10 -7.80
C ASP A 314 -21.98 21.68 -8.27
N ALA A 315 -22.63 21.04 -9.24
CA ALA A 315 -23.94 21.47 -9.75
C ALA A 315 -25.08 21.27 -8.72
N HIS A 316 -24.94 20.34 -7.77
CA HIS A 316 -25.95 20.07 -6.75
C HIS A 316 -25.85 21.03 -5.54
N PHE A 317 -24.68 21.63 -5.30
CA PHE A 317 -24.47 22.55 -4.18
C PHE A 317 -24.54 24.03 -4.57
N ASN A 318 -24.25 24.39 -5.82
CA ASN A 318 -24.33 25.78 -6.30
C ASN A 318 -25.74 26.19 -6.80
N GLY A 319 -26.76 25.32 -6.65
CA GLY A 319 -28.13 25.56 -7.11
C GLY A 319 -29.18 25.87 -6.04
N GLY A 320 -28.80 25.97 -4.76
CA GLY A 320 -29.71 26.33 -3.66
C GLY A 320 -29.48 27.75 -3.15
N PRO A 321 -30.52 28.50 -2.74
CA PRO A 321 -30.34 29.87 -2.23
C PRO A 321 -29.43 29.85 -0.99
N ALA A 322 -28.49 30.79 -0.94
CA ALA A 322 -27.59 31.01 0.17
C ALA A 322 -28.38 31.14 1.49
N GLY A 323 -28.22 30.15 2.36
CA GLY A 323 -28.70 30.15 3.73
C GLY A 323 -27.52 29.93 4.66
N ASP A 324 -27.29 30.90 5.54
CA ASP A 324 -26.20 31.00 6.50
C ASP A 324 -25.86 29.68 7.21
N GLN A 325 -24.59 29.26 7.09
CA GLN A 325 -23.75 28.88 8.24
C GLN A 325 -22.31 28.69 7.77
N ALA A 326 -21.59 29.81 7.72
CA ALA A 326 -20.13 29.83 7.71
C ALA A 326 -19.65 29.95 9.16
N SER A 327 -18.99 28.92 9.67
CA SER A 327 -17.94 29.10 10.66
C SER A 327 -16.85 28.05 10.48
N GLY A 328 -15.66 28.52 10.13
CA GLY A 328 -14.44 27.83 10.52
C GLY A 328 -13.44 27.38 9.45
N TRP A 329 -13.36 27.98 8.26
CA TRP A 329 -12.16 27.85 7.41
C TRP A 329 -11.93 29.14 6.62
N SER A 330 -11.11 30.05 7.15
CA SER A 330 -10.58 31.19 6.41
C SER A 330 -9.05 31.11 6.41
N HIS A 331 -8.51 31.05 5.18
CA HIS A 331 -7.14 30.78 4.74
C HIS A 331 -6.80 29.28 4.70
N TRP A 332 -6.52 28.75 3.49
CA TRP A 332 -5.26 28.07 3.04
C TRP A 332 -5.44 27.37 1.70
#